data_AF-A0A7H4LS11-F1
#
_entry.id   AF-A0A7H4LS11-F1
#
_cell.length_a   1.000
_cell.length_b   1.000
_cell.length_c   1.000
_cell.angle_alpha   90.00
_cell.angle_beta   90.00
_cell.angle_gamma   90.00
#
_symmetry.space_group_name_H-M   'P 1'
#
loop_
_entity.id
_entity.type
_entity.pdbx_description
1 polymer ?
#
loop_
_entity_poly.entity_id
_entity_poly.type
_entity_poly.pdbx_seq_one_letter_code
_entity_poly.pdbx_strand_id
1 'polypeptide(L)'
;MINQKLTNEELDALILKLTGGYEFYFQNGRRPGANNMAELLTKAAAAANELQDRRKHDEAYFNSLNREEITCVLCGRTTTHPEGWHYCSGKAKE
;
A
#
# COMPACT_ATOMS: atom_id res chain seq x y z
N MET A 1 17.28 7.64 7.19
CA MET A 1 16.68 7.34 5.86
C MET A 1 15.24 7.80 5.89
N ILE A 2 14.89 8.81 5.10
CA ILE A 2 13.50 9.25 4.96
C ILE A 2 12.77 8.17 4.16
N ASN A 3 11.65 7.68 4.67
CA ASN A 3 10.84 6.67 3.99
C ASN A 3 10.24 7.33 2.73
N GLN A 4 10.85 7.11 1.57
CA GLN A 4 10.46 7.73 0.27
C GLN A 4 9.19 7.10 -0.35
N LYS A 5 8.34 6.46 0.45
CA LYS A 5 7.12 5.82 -0.06
C LYS A 5 6.05 6.89 -0.27
N LEU A 6 5.51 6.95 -1.47
CA LEU A 6 4.31 7.73 -1.76
C LEU A 6 3.15 7.28 -0.87
N THR A 7 2.38 8.23 -0.36
CA THR A 7 1.09 7.97 0.29
C THR A 7 0.07 7.42 -0.72
N ASN A 8 -1.07 6.91 -0.26
CA ASN A 8 -2.13 6.43 -1.16
C ASN A 8 -2.71 7.57 -2.00
N GLU A 9 -2.84 8.77 -1.43
CA GLU A 9 -3.30 9.97 -2.12
C GLU A 9 -2.29 10.43 -3.19
N GLU A 10 -1.00 10.41 -2.86
CA GLU A 10 0.06 10.74 -3.80
C GLU A 10 0.15 9.72 -4.95
N LEU A 11 -0.15 8.45 -4.66
CA LEU A 11 -0.19 7.38 -5.66
C LEU A 11 -1.40 7.54 -6.59
N ASP A 12 -2.59 7.86 -6.06
CA ASP A 12 -3.79 8.16 -6.87
C ASP A 12 -3.55 9.40 -7.77
N ALA A 13 -2.94 10.45 -7.22
CA ALA A 13 -2.57 11.64 -7.98
C ALA A 13 -1.54 11.34 -9.09
N LEU A 14 -0.61 10.41 -8.84
CA LEU A 14 0.35 9.95 -9.84
C LEU A 14 -0.35 9.19 -10.97
N ILE A 15 -1.27 8.26 -10.64
CA ILE A 15 -2.07 7.52 -11.62
C ILE A 15 -2.80 8.48 -12.55
N LEU A 16 -3.49 9.49 -12.00
CA LEU A 16 -4.21 10.50 -12.79
C LEU A 16 -3.28 11.25 -13.75
N LYS A 17 -2.08 11.64 -13.29
CA LYS A 17 -1.09 12.33 -14.13
C LYS A 17 -0.57 11.44 -15.25
N LEU A 18 -0.31 10.17 -14.99
CA LEU A 18 0.16 9.21 -15.99
C LEU A 18 -0.91 8.96 -17.06
N THR A 19 -2.17 8.81 -16.62
CA THR A 19 -3.34 8.68 -17.50
C THR A 19 -3.49 9.90 -18.41
N GLY A 20 -3.56 11.11 -17.84
CA GLY A 20 -3.65 12.34 -18.63
C GLY A 20 -2.45 12.56 -19.56
N GLY A 21 -1.27 12.13 -19.12
CA GLY A 21 -0.05 12.17 -19.93
C GLY A 21 -0.13 11.29 -21.18
N TYR A 22 -0.61 10.04 -21.07
CA TYR A 22 -0.75 9.19 -22.26
C TYR A 22 -1.80 9.76 -23.23
N GLU A 23 -2.92 10.28 -22.72
CA GLU A 23 -3.99 10.85 -23.54
C GLU A 23 -3.48 12.02 -24.38
N PHE A 24 -2.64 12.87 -23.79
CA PHE A 24 -1.97 13.95 -24.49
C PHE A 24 -1.16 13.44 -25.68
N TYR A 25 -0.31 12.42 -25.49
CA TYR A 25 0.51 11.85 -26.56
C TYR A 25 -0.31 11.11 -27.61
N PHE A 26 -1.39 10.43 -27.22
CA PHE A 26 -2.29 9.75 -28.13
C PHE A 26 -3.04 10.74 -29.04
N GLN A 27 -3.59 11.82 -28.46
CA GLN A 27 -4.35 12.83 -29.20
C GLN A 27 -3.45 13.73 -30.07
N ASN A 28 -2.21 14.01 -29.63
CA ASN A 28 -1.27 14.91 -30.32
C ASN A 28 -0.14 14.17 -31.05
N GLY A 29 -0.36 12.89 -31.40
CA GLY A 29 0.63 11.91 -31.87
C GLY A 29 1.30 12.14 -33.22
N ARG A 30 1.52 13.40 -33.64
CA ARG A 30 2.27 13.73 -34.87
C ARG A 30 3.80 13.74 -34.68
N ARG A 31 4.30 13.54 -33.46
CA ARG A 31 5.73 13.59 -33.15
C ARG A 31 6.36 12.20 -33.13
N PRO A 32 7.57 12.01 -33.70
CA PRO A 32 8.33 10.78 -33.52
C PRO A 32 8.49 10.45 -32.03
N GLY A 33 8.18 9.20 -31.65
CA GLY A 33 8.25 8.74 -30.26
C GLY A 33 7.00 8.98 -29.41
N ALA A 34 5.97 9.68 -29.90
CA ALA A 34 4.72 9.89 -29.15
C ALA A 34 4.03 8.56 -28.79
N ASN A 35 4.00 7.59 -29.71
CA ASN A 35 3.42 6.27 -29.46
C ASN A 35 4.17 5.52 -28.36
N ASN A 36 5.52 5.55 -28.38
CA ASN A 36 6.34 4.91 -27.36
C ASN A 36 6.12 5.57 -25.99
N MET A 37 6.01 6.90 -25.94
CA MET A 37 5.71 7.61 -24.69
C MET A 37 4.31 7.29 -24.18
N ALA A 38 3.31 7.23 -25.04
CA ALA A 38 1.96 6.81 -24.65
C ALA A 38 1.98 5.38 -24.09
N GLU A 39 2.67 4.44 -24.74
CA GLU A 39 2.79 3.06 -24.25
C GLU A 39 3.48 2.98 -22.88
N LEU A 40 4.59 3.71 -22.68
CA LEU A 40 5.30 3.75 -21.41
C LEU A 40 4.44 4.34 -20.28
N LEU A 41 3.71 5.42 -20.56
CA LEU A 41 2.82 6.06 -19.58
C LEU A 41 1.64 5.16 -19.23
N THR A 42 1.06 4.44 -20.20
CA THR A 42 0.02 3.45 -19.97
C THR A 42 0.52 2.30 -19.08
N LYS A 43 1.72 1.76 -19.35
CA LYS A 43 2.32 0.71 -18.52
C LYS A 43 2.62 1.21 -17.10
N ALA A 44 3.12 2.45 -16.97
CA ALA A 44 3.37 3.05 -15.67
C ALA A 44 2.07 3.25 -14.87
N ALA A 45 0.99 3.72 -15.51
CA ALA A 45 -0.32 3.86 -14.88
C ALA A 45 -0.87 2.51 -14.42
N ALA A 46 -0.75 1.47 -15.24
CA ALA A 46 -1.18 0.10 -14.88
C ALA A 46 -0.42 -0.43 -13.66
N ALA A 47 0.91 -0.28 -13.62
CA ALA A 47 1.71 -0.71 -12.48
C ALA A 47 1.38 0.06 -11.19
N ALA A 48 1.10 1.36 -11.30
CA ALA A 48 0.69 2.18 -10.15
C ALA A 48 -0.70 1.76 -9.63
N ASN A 49 -1.65 1.46 -10.52
CA ASN A 49 -2.96 0.90 -10.14
C ASN A 49 -2.82 -0.44 -9.41
N GLU A 50 -2.02 -1.38 -9.93
CA GLU A 50 -1.78 -2.68 -9.28
C GLU A 50 -1.18 -2.51 -7.87
N LEU A 51 -0.28 -1.54 -7.69
CA LEU A 51 0.26 -1.22 -6.37
C LEU A 51 -0.82 -0.67 -5.44
N GLN A 52 -1.67 0.24 -5.92
CA GLN A 52 -2.75 0.83 -5.13
C GLN A 52 -3.78 -0.23 -4.70
N ASP A 53 -4.14 -1.15 -5.59
CA ASP A 53 -5.06 -2.25 -5.29
C ASP A 53 -4.48 -3.19 -4.25
N ARG A 54 -3.20 -3.55 -4.36
CA ARG A 54 -2.52 -4.35 -3.33
C ARG A 54 -2.51 -3.67 -1.98
N ARG A 55 -2.23 -2.37 -1.92
CA ARG A 55 -2.25 -1.61 -0.67
C ARG A 55 -3.63 -1.60 -0.02
N LYS A 56 -4.69 -1.39 -0.81
CA LYS A 56 -6.07 -1.45 -0.34
C LYS A 56 -6.44 -2.84 0.16
N HIS A 57 -6.00 -3.89 -0.55
CA HIS A 57 -6.22 -5.27 -0.13
C HIS A 57 -5.48 -5.59 1.18
N ASP A 58 -4.22 -5.19 1.31
CA ASP A 58 -3.43 -5.38 2.53
C ASP A 58 -4.07 -4.62 3.70
N GLU A 59 -4.49 -3.37 3.49
CA GLU A 59 -5.18 -2.57 4.51
C GLU A 59 -6.51 -3.21 4.92
N ALA A 60 -7.32 -3.67 3.96
CA ALA A 60 -8.55 -4.40 4.24
C ALA A 60 -8.28 -5.70 5.01
N TYR A 61 -7.25 -6.45 4.64
CA TYR A 61 -6.83 -7.66 5.35
C TYR A 61 -6.43 -7.33 6.79
N PHE A 62 -5.55 -6.34 7.00
CA PHE A 62 -5.13 -5.90 8.34
C PHE A 62 -6.26 -5.33 9.20
N ASN A 63 -7.28 -4.75 8.58
CA ASN A 63 -8.49 -4.28 9.27
C ASN A 63 -9.46 -5.42 9.56
N SER A 64 -9.51 -6.46 8.72
CA SER A 64 -10.31 -7.66 8.93
C SER A 64 -9.73 -8.60 9.99
N LEU A 65 -8.41 -8.52 10.24
CA LEU A 65 -7.80 -9.17 11.38
C LEU A 65 -8.39 -8.52 12.63
N ASN A 66 -9.39 -9.18 13.22
CA ASN A 66 -9.97 -8.80 14.49
C ASN A 66 -8.85 -8.89 15.53
N ARG A 67 -8.16 -7.77 15.76
CA ARG A 67 -7.09 -7.64 16.75
C ARG A 67 -7.72 -7.55 18.11
N GLU A 68 -8.37 -8.63 18.52
CA GLU A 68 -8.77 -8.80 19.90
C GLU A 68 -7.51 -8.72 20.75
N GLU A 69 -7.54 -7.77 21.67
CA GLU A 69 -6.48 -7.58 22.64
C GLU A 69 -6.49 -8.78 23.60
N ILE A 70 -5.55 -9.70 23.41
CA ILE A 70 -5.39 -10.86 24.28
C ILE A 70 -4.47 -10.44 25.43
N THR A 71 -5.01 -10.37 26.64
CA THR A 71 -4.21 -10.12 27.84
C THR A 71 -3.66 -11.44 28.39
N CYS A 72 -2.34 -11.51 28.55
CA CYS A 72 -1.69 -12.62 29.21
C CYS A 72 -2.09 -12.69 30.69
N VAL A 73 -2.65 -13.81 31.13
CA VAL A 73 -2.99 -14.04 32.54
C VAL A 73 -1.77 -14.08 33.48
N LEU A 74 -0.57 -14.38 32.96
CA LEU A 74 0.65 -14.51 33.77
C LEU A 74 1.36 -13.16 34.02
N CYS A 75 1.59 -12.37 32.96
CA CYS A 75 2.33 -11.11 33.07
C CYS A 75 1.46 -9.85 32.88
N GLY A 76 0.19 -10.02 32.50
CA GLY A 76 -0.74 -8.92 32.24
C GLY A 76 -0.37 -8.05 31.04
N ARG A 77 0.50 -8.52 30.13
CA ARG A 77 0.77 -7.84 28.85
C ARG A 77 -0.33 -8.17 27.85
N THR A 78 -0.77 -7.16 27.13
CA THR A 78 -1.72 -7.30 26.03
C THR A 78 -0.97 -7.50 24.72
N THR A 79 -1.43 -8.45 23.90
CA THR A 79 -0.92 -8.71 22.55
C THR A 79 -2.07 -8.70 21.56
N THR A 80 -1.80 -8.24 20.34
CA THR A 80 -2.72 -8.27 19.20
C THR A 80 -2.33 -9.34 18.19
N HIS A 81 -1.37 -10.22 18.54
CA HIS A 81 -1.02 -11.36 17.71
C HIS A 81 -2.21 -12.33 17.65
N PRO A 82 -2.62 -12.82 16.46
CA PRO A 82 -3.82 -13.65 16.30
C PRO A 82 -3.82 -14.91 17.19
N GLU A 83 -2.65 -15.51 17.38
CA GLU A 83 -2.45 -16.69 18.22
C GLU A 83 -2.10 -16.36 19.70
N GLY A 84 -2.13 -15.09 20.10
CA GLY A 84 -1.82 -14.68 21.48
C GLY A 84 -0.34 -14.77 21.89
N TRP A 85 0.57 -15.04 20.95
CA TRP A 85 1.99 -15.06 21.23
C TRP A 85 2.49 -13.70 21.71
N HIS A 86 3.25 -13.74 22.79
CA HIS A 86 4.06 -12.64 23.27
C HIS A 86 5.19 -13.21 24.11
N TYR A 87 6.29 -12.48 24.20
CA TYR A 87 7.38 -12.86 25.09
C TYR A 87 6.97 -12.58 26.54
N CYS A 88 6.77 -13.64 27.32
CA CYS A 88 6.47 -13.60 28.75
C CYS A 88 7.74 -13.95 29.54
N SER A 89 8.35 -12.97 30.21
CA SER A 89 9.54 -13.17 31.04
C SER A 89 9.22 -13.74 32.44
N GLY A 90 8.04 -14.31 32.65
CA GLY A 90 7.68 -15.09 33.86
C GLY A 90 7.57 -14.32 35.17
N LYS A 91 7.81 -13.01 35.23
CA LYS A 91 7.56 -12.22 36.44
C LYS A 91 6.07 -11.92 36.54
N ALA A 92 5.36 -12.71 37.33
CA ALA A 92 3.99 -12.44 37.72
C ALA A 92 3.91 -11.03 38.34
N LYS A 93 2.81 -10.32 38.07
CA LYS A 93 2.49 -9.07 38.79
C LYS A 93 2.30 -9.44 40.27
N GLU A 94 3.18 -8.92 41.14
CA GLU A 94 2.96 -8.89 42.59
C GLU A 94 1.77 -7.99 42.94
#